data_AF-A0A1Y5TSZ8-F1
#
_entry.id   AF-A0A1Y5TSZ8-F1
#
_cell.length_a   1.000
_cell.length_b   1.000
_cell.length_c   1.000
_cell.angle_alpha   90.00
_cell.angle_beta   90.00
_cell.angle_gamma   90.00
#
_symmetry.space_group_name_H-M   'P 1'
#
loop_
_entity.id
_entity.type
_entity.pdbx_description
1 polymer ?
#
loop_
_entity_poly.entity_id
_entity_poly.type
_entity_poly.pdbx_seq_one_letter_code
_entity_poly.pdbx_strand_id
1 'polypeptide(L)'
;MRLHQRSADLTKRNQFQTETLPEIQLTLPYSKKRFGVPQNLHVIGTMNTADRSIALLDTALRRRFTFKELMPNPAVLSPNVGGINLQKLLTTINDRIEYLFDREHQIGHAYFTGCTSAEAVEDVMRHKVIPLLSEYFYEDWSKVAVVLGDGPQGPSRFLEARRLTAPPGIAADDFSGERLRWRVKDQFDFSEFAP
;
A
#
# COMPACT_ATOMS: atom_id res chain seq x y z
N MET A 1 -76.68 7.50 26.16
CA MET A 1 -75.96 8.32 25.16
C MET A 1 -75.83 7.46 23.90
N ARG A 2 -76.70 7.69 22.92
CA ARG A 2 -76.96 6.78 21.80
C ARG A 2 -76.42 7.43 20.52
N LEU A 3 -75.93 6.57 19.62
CA LEU A 3 -75.87 6.69 18.15
C LEU A 3 -74.53 7.11 17.48
N HIS A 4 -74.02 6.10 16.77
CA HIS A 4 -73.62 6.11 15.34
C HIS A 4 -72.18 6.42 14.93
N GLN A 5 -71.53 5.31 14.50
CA GLN A 5 -70.80 5.12 13.24
C GLN A 5 -69.59 6.03 12.95
N ARG A 6 -68.42 5.41 12.83
CA ARG A 6 -67.68 5.41 11.55
C ARG A 6 -66.61 4.33 11.50
N SER A 7 -66.81 3.46 10.53
CA SER A 7 -65.89 2.46 10.02
C SER A 7 -64.73 3.12 9.24
N ALA A 8 -63.63 2.39 9.15
CA ALA A 8 -62.54 2.50 8.17
C ALA A 8 -61.58 3.70 8.29
N ASP A 9 -60.44 3.49 8.97
CA ASP A 9 -59.20 4.24 8.66
C ASP A 9 -57.93 3.50 9.14
N LEU A 10 -57.71 2.28 8.63
CA LEU A 10 -56.52 1.45 8.96
C LEU A 10 -55.65 1.11 7.76
N THR A 11 -55.79 1.81 6.63
CA THR A 11 -55.05 1.47 5.39
C THR A 11 -54.36 2.67 4.73
N LYS A 12 -53.66 3.49 5.51
CA LYS A 12 -52.76 4.52 4.97
C LYS A 12 -51.52 4.69 5.84
N ARG A 13 -50.55 3.78 5.73
CA ARG A 13 -49.15 3.98 6.15
C ARG A 13 -48.31 2.83 5.62
N ASN A 14 -47.87 2.96 4.37
CA ASN A 14 -46.63 2.41 3.80
C ASN A 14 -46.67 2.49 2.27
N GLN A 15 -46.79 3.72 1.75
CA GLN A 15 -46.25 4.02 0.44
C GLN A 15 -44.92 4.74 0.69
N PHE A 16 -43.83 3.97 0.84
CA PHE A 16 -42.53 4.50 0.48
C PHE A 16 -42.55 4.64 -1.04
N GLN A 17 -43.02 5.81 -1.51
CA GLN A 17 -42.76 6.26 -2.86
C GLN A 17 -41.24 6.24 -3.00
N THR A 18 -40.73 5.30 -3.78
CA THR A 18 -39.40 5.40 -4.37
C THR A 18 -39.51 6.56 -5.34
N GLU A 19 -39.25 7.77 -4.85
CA GLU A 19 -39.10 8.93 -5.72
C GLU A 19 -37.91 8.65 -6.63
N THR A 20 -38.20 8.24 -7.87
CA THR A 20 -37.22 8.19 -8.94
C THR A 20 -36.79 9.62 -9.21
N LEU A 21 -35.66 10.03 -8.62
CA LEU A 21 -35.02 11.31 -8.93
C LEU A 21 -34.88 11.42 -10.47
N PRO A 22 -35.17 12.60 -11.06
CA PRO A 22 -35.06 12.78 -12.50
C PRO A 22 -33.63 12.47 -12.95
N GLU A 23 -33.51 11.53 -13.89
CA GLU A 23 -32.23 11.16 -14.51
C GLU A 23 -31.65 12.40 -15.21
N ILE A 24 -30.49 12.88 -14.74
CA ILE A 24 -29.83 14.04 -15.35
C ILE A 24 -29.36 13.63 -16.75
N GLN A 25 -29.98 14.22 -17.77
CA GLN A 25 -29.58 14.08 -19.17
C GLN A 25 -28.95 15.38 -19.67
N LEU A 26 -27.89 15.24 -20.46
CA LEU A 26 -27.13 16.36 -21.03
C LEU A 26 -26.90 16.16 -22.52
N THR A 27 -26.71 17.26 -23.26
CA THR A 27 -26.41 17.22 -24.69
C THR A 27 -24.90 17.19 -24.89
N LEU A 28 -24.40 16.16 -25.56
CA LEU A 28 -22.97 16.00 -25.83
C LEU A 28 -22.45 17.12 -26.77
N PRO A 29 -21.27 17.72 -26.52
CA PRO A 29 -20.82 18.89 -27.25
C PRO A 29 -20.50 18.62 -28.73
N TYR A 30 -20.02 17.41 -29.05
CA TYR A 30 -19.63 17.03 -30.41
C TYR A 30 -20.80 16.44 -31.20
N SER A 31 -21.44 15.39 -30.69
CA SER A 31 -22.51 14.69 -31.42
C SER A 31 -23.87 15.39 -31.35
N LYS A 32 -24.03 16.37 -30.45
CA LYS A 32 -25.30 17.06 -30.15
C LYS A 32 -26.45 16.12 -29.74
N LYS A 33 -26.14 14.86 -29.36
CA LYS A 33 -27.11 13.88 -28.87
C LYS A 33 -27.34 14.07 -27.37
N ARG A 34 -28.56 13.79 -26.90
CA ARG A 34 -28.85 13.64 -25.47
C ARG A 34 -28.21 12.35 -24.95
N PHE A 35 -27.60 12.44 -23.77
CA PHE A 35 -26.91 11.36 -23.09
C PHE A 35 -27.18 11.44 -21.59
N GLY A 36 -27.43 10.28 -20.98
CA GLY A 36 -27.55 10.09 -19.53
C GLY A 36 -26.75 8.85 -19.14
N VAL A 37 -26.35 8.77 -17.87
CA VAL A 37 -25.69 7.57 -17.33
C VAL A 37 -26.75 6.65 -16.76
N PRO A 38 -26.91 5.41 -17.29
CA PRO A 38 -28.00 4.54 -16.88
C PRO A 38 -27.79 4.02 -15.45
N GLN A 39 -28.89 3.78 -14.73
CA GLN A 39 -28.85 3.38 -13.32
C GLN A 39 -28.17 2.02 -13.05
N ASN A 40 -28.09 1.15 -14.05
CA ASN A 40 -27.44 -0.15 -13.96
C ASN A 40 -25.93 -0.11 -14.29
N LEU A 41 -25.34 1.07 -14.52
CA LEU A 41 -23.91 1.21 -14.71
C LEU A 41 -23.19 1.35 -13.37
N HIS A 42 -22.25 0.45 -13.11
CA HIS A 42 -21.33 0.54 -11.99
C HIS A 42 -19.92 0.89 -12.49
N VAL A 43 -19.27 1.86 -11.82
CA VAL A 43 -17.89 2.25 -12.11
C VAL A 43 -17.01 1.85 -10.94
N ILE A 44 -16.05 0.96 -11.17
CA ILE A 44 -15.06 0.53 -10.18
C ILE A 44 -13.70 0.98 -10.70
N GLY A 45 -13.00 1.78 -9.90
CA GLY A 45 -11.63 2.22 -10.17
C GLY A 45 -10.68 1.64 -9.13
N THR A 46 -9.48 1.28 -9.56
CA THR A 46 -8.35 0.97 -8.68
C THR A 46 -7.39 2.16 -8.67
N MET A 47 -6.86 2.51 -7.51
CA MET A 47 -5.90 3.59 -7.35
C MET A 47 -4.67 3.06 -6.64
N ASN A 48 -3.49 3.31 -7.19
CA ASN A 48 -2.24 3.16 -6.47
C ASN A 48 -2.03 4.42 -5.62
N THR A 49 -2.03 4.30 -4.31
CA THR A 49 -1.93 5.44 -3.39
C THR A 49 -0.50 5.89 -3.12
N ALA A 50 0.50 5.05 -3.40
CA ALA A 50 1.92 5.42 -3.33
C ALA A 50 2.31 6.44 -4.41
N ASP A 51 1.59 6.45 -5.53
CA ASP A 51 1.85 7.37 -6.64
C ASP A 51 1.23 8.75 -6.35
N ARG A 52 2.08 9.71 -5.97
CA ARG A 52 1.66 11.09 -5.67
C ARG A 52 1.38 11.94 -6.92
N SER A 53 1.72 11.46 -8.13
CA SER A 53 1.49 12.21 -9.38
C SER A 53 0.01 12.43 -9.70
N ILE A 54 -0.87 11.60 -9.14
CA ILE A 54 -2.33 11.64 -9.33
C ILE A 54 -3.09 12.26 -8.16
N ALA A 55 -2.39 12.72 -7.11
CA ALA A 55 -3.01 13.24 -5.88
C ALA A 55 -3.92 14.47 -6.14
N LEU A 56 -3.64 15.19 -7.23
CA LEU A 56 -4.36 16.39 -7.68
C LEU A 56 -5.59 16.11 -8.55
N LEU A 57 -5.94 14.85 -8.87
CA LEU A 57 -7.02 14.47 -9.81
C LEU A 57 -8.45 14.68 -9.26
N ASP A 58 -8.64 15.76 -8.52
CA ASP A 58 -9.88 16.48 -8.35
C ASP A 58 -10.74 16.06 -7.14
N THR A 59 -10.95 17.05 -6.27
CA THR A 59 -11.92 17.02 -5.18
C THR A 59 -13.33 16.66 -5.68
N ALA A 60 -13.66 16.97 -6.94
CA ALA A 60 -14.92 16.59 -7.56
C ALA A 60 -15.10 15.08 -7.74
N LEU A 61 -14.04 14.35 -8.12
CA LEU A 61 -14.09 12.88 -8.18
C LEU A 61 -14.20 12.30 -6.77
N ARG A 62 -13.46 12.85 -5.80
CA ARG A 62 -13.55 12.39 -4.40
C ARG A 62 -14.96 12.48 -3.80
N ARG A 63 -15.80 13.41 -4.28
CA ARG A 63 -17.21 13.53 -3.86
C ARG A 63 -18.18 12.58 -4.58
N ARG A 64 -17.77 11.97 -5.69
CA ARG A 64 -18.62 11.10 -6.53
C ARG A 64 -18.35 9.61 -6.33
N PHE A 65 -17.24 9.25 -5.70
CA PHE A 65 -16.86 7.86 -5.44
C PHE A 65 -16.84 7.55 -3.95
N THR A 66 -17.19 6.32 -3.59
CA THR A 66 -16.89 5.74 -2.29
C THR A 66 -15.49 5.12 -2.34
N PHE A 67 -14.61 5.53 -1.45
CA PHE A 67 -13.24 5.01 -1.37
C PHE A 67 -13.19 3.88 -0.36
N LYS A 68 -12.74 2.71 -0.81
CA LYS A 68 -12.45 1.55 0.04
C LYS A 68 -10.97 1.25 -0.08
N GLU A 69 -10.23 1.50 0.99
CA GLU A 69 -8.80 1.21 1.07
C GLU A 69 -8.58 -0.32 1.16
N LEU A 70 -7.55 -0.81 0.48
CA LEU A 70 -7.14 -2.21 0.47
C LEU A 70 -5.70 -2.29 0.97
N MET A 71 -5.55 -2.37 2.29
CA MET A 71 -4.24 -2.48 2.94
C MET A 71 -3.58 -3.84 2.68
N PRO A 72 -2.24 -3.93 2.70
CA PRO A 72 -1.56 -5.22 2.69
C PRO A 72 -2.08 -6.11 3.83
N ASN A 73 -2.37 -7.37 3.52
CA ASN A 73 -2.87 -8.33 4.49
C ASN A 73 -1.86 -9.48 4.67
N PRO A 74 -0.98 -9.42 5.68
CA PRO A 74 -0.03 -10.50 5.95
C PRO A 74 -0.70 -11.85 6.24
N ALA A 75 -1.94 -11.87 6.76
CA ALA A 75 -2.62 -13.10 7.15
C ALA A 75 -2.96 -14.03 5.97
N VAL A 76 -2.90 -13.55 4.72
CA VAL A 76 -3.10 -14.39 3.52
C VAL A 76 -1.84 -15.19 3.12
N LEU A 77 -0.69 -14.89 3.73
CA LEU A 77 0.57 -15.56 3.44
C LEU A 77 0.78 -16.78 4.35
N SER A 78 1.56 -17.75 3.90
CA SER A 78 1.90 -18.91 4.71
C SER A 78 2.74 -18.48 5.93
N PRO A 79 2.42 -18.96 7.15
CA PRO A 79 3.24 -18.71 8.33
C PRO A 79 4.56 -19.49 8.32
N ASN A 80 4.76 -20.38 7.34
CA ASN A 80 6.03 -21.11 7.18
C ASN A 80 6.28 -21.43 5.69
N VAL A 81 7.33 -20.84 5.13
CA VAL A 81 7.86 -21.14 3.80
C VAL A 81 9.36 -21.36 3.94
N GLY A 82 9.81 -22.60 3.86
CA GLY A 82 11.23 -22.94 4.01
C GLY A 82 11.84 -22.50 5.35
N GLY A 83 11.05 -22.48 6.44
CA GLY A 83 11.50 -22.00 7.75
C GLY A 83 11.34 -20.50 7.96
N ILE A 84 10.65 -19.78 7.05
CA ILE A 84 10.40 -18.34 7.12
C ILE A 84 8.91 -18.07 7.32
N ASN A 85 8.58 -17.29 8.33
CA ASN A 85 7.24 -16.78 8.59
C ASN A 85 7.00 -15.48 7.81
N LEU A 86 6.32 -15.61 6.68
CA LEU A 86 6.04 -14.49 5.78
C LEU A 86 5.09 -13.47 6.38
N GLN A 87 4.18 -13.90 7.26
CA GLN A 87 3.29 -12.97 7.96
C GLN A 87 4.11 -12.05 8.85
N LYS A 88 5.03 -12.62 9.64
CA LYS A 88 5.94 -11.88 10.51
C LYS A 88 6.88 -10.96 9.72
N LEU A 89 7.49 -11.49 8.65
CA LEU A 89 8.39 -10.73 7.77
C LEU A 89 7.69 -9.49 7.19
N LEU A 90 6.52 -9.68 6.57
CA LEU A 90 5.80 -8.59 5.91
C LEU A 90 5.33 -7.54 6.92
N THR A 91 4.75 -7.97 8.05
CA THR A 91 4.32 -7.06 9.12
C THR A 91 5.51 -6.23 9.63
N THR A 92 6.63 -6.88 9.93
CA THR A 92 7.80 -6.21 10.50
C THR A 92 8.40 -5.18 9.54
N ILE A 93 8.51 -5.53 8.25
CA ILE A 93 8.98 -4.58 7.22
C ILE A 93 8.01 -3.41 7.09
N ASN A 94 6.70 -3.67 7.02
CA ASN A 94 5.69 -2.63 6.86
C ASN A 94 5.60 -1.68 8.06
N ASP A 95 5.70 -2.19 9.29
CA ASP A 95 5.74 -1.37 10.50
C ASP A 95 6.93 -0.40 10.47
N ARG A 96 8.10 -0.87 10.01
CA ARG A 96 9.31 -0.04 9.90
C ARG A 96 9.22 0.98 8.76
N ILE A 97 8.62 0.62 7.63
CA ILE A 97 8.34 1.57 6.54
C ILE A 97 7.41 2.67 7.02
N GLU A 98 6.31 2.30 7.67
CA GLU A 98 5.31 3.27 8.15
C GLU A 98 5.92 4.24 9.19
N TYR A 99 6.80 3.75 10.06
CA TYR A 99 7.53 4.59 11.02
C TYR A 99 8.50 5.58 10.33
N LEU A 100 9.20 5.14 9.28
CA LEU A 100 10.26 5.94 8.64
C LEU A 100 9.78 6.78 7.45
N PHE A 101 8.65 6.44 6.86
CA PHE A 101 8.16 7.04 5.62
C PHE A 101 6.68 7.43 5.72
N ASP A 102 5.76 6.55 5.32
CA ASP A 102 4.33 6.71 5.52
C ASP A 102 3.59 5.37 5.33
N ARG A 103 2.27 5.37 5.57
CA ARG A 103 1.43 4.17 5.41
C ARG A 103 1.19 3.76 3.96
N GLU A 104 1.31 4.68 3.00
CA GLU A 104 0.92 4.46 1.60
C GLU A 104 1.99 3.67 0.82
N HIS A 105 3.21 3.61 1.36
CA HIS A 105 4.35 2.87 0.78
C HIS A 105 4.58 1.50 1.41
N GLN A 106 3.60 0.96 2.16
CA GLN A 106 3.69 -0.40 2.65
C GLN A 106 3.79 -1.41 1.49
N ILE A 107 4.57 -2.46 1.69
CA ILE A 107 4.76 -3.54 0.74
C ILE A 107 3.49 -4.40 0.69
N GLY A 108 2.99 -4.63 -0.53
CA GLY A 108 1.87 -5.52 -0.78
C GLY A 108 2.22 -7.00 -0.62
N HIS A 109 1.30 -7.79 -0.06
CA HIS A 109 1.46 -9.24 0.12
C HIS A 109 1.64 -10.01 -1.21
N ALA A 110 1.20 -9.44 -2.34
CA ALA A 110 1.32 -10.04 -3.67
C ALA A 110 2.76 -10.42 -4.06
N TYR A 111 3.78 -9.72 -3.54
CA TYR A 111 5.18 -10.08 -3.77
C TYR A 111 5.52 -11.50 -3.28
N PHE A 112 4.88 -11.92 -2.19
CA PHE A 112 5.19 -13.17 -1.50
C PHE A 112 4.16 -14.28 -1.71
N THR A 113 2.98 -13.97 -2.28
CA THR A 113 1.90 -14.96 -2.50
C THR A 113 2.35 -16.17 -3.32
N GLY A 114 3.31 -16.00 -4.24
CA GLY A 114 3.85 -17.09 -5.06
C GLY A 114 5.05 -17.83 -4.48
N CYS A 115 5.55 -17.44 -3.30
CA CYS A 115 6.75 -18.04 -2.72
C CYS A 115 6.43 -19.40 -2.10
N THR A 116 7.16 -20.43 -2.53
CA THR A 116 7.00 -21.82 -2.06
C THR A 116 8.25 -22.39 -1.40
N SER A 117 9.41 -21.72 -1.52
CA SER A 117 10.67 -22.09 -0.89
C SER A 117 11.38 -20.86 -0.30
N ALA A 118 12.37 -21.08 0.57
CA ALA A 118 13.19 -20.00 1.11
C ALA A 118 13.96 -19.25 0.01
N GLU A 119 14.43 -19.96 -1.02
CA GLU A 119 15.10 -19.39 -2.19
C GLU A 119 14.19 -18.41 -2.94
N ALA A 120 12.90 -18.76 -3.12
CA ALA A 120 11.94 -17.87 -3.75
C ALA A 120 11.70 -16.59 -2.93
N VAL A 121 11.71 -16.71 -1.59
CA VAL A 121 11.60 -15.54 -0.69
C VAL A 121 12.85 -14.67 -0.79
N GLU A 122 14.03 -15.27 -0.81
CA GLU A 122 15.29 -14.57 -1.01
C GLU A 122 15.33 -13.83 -2.36
N ASP A 123 14.91 -14.47 -3.45
CA ASP A 123 14.85 -13.84 -4.78
C ASP A 123 13.90 -12.64 -4.81
N VAL A 124 12.73 -12.76 -4.17
CA VAL A 124 11.78 -11.64 -4.05
C VAL A 124 12.38 -10.50 -3.23
N MET A 125 13.03 -10.81 -2.10
CA MET A 125 13.69 -9.79 -1.28
C MET A 125 14.78 -9.08 -2.08
N ARG A 126 15.67 -9.82 -2.73
CA ARG A 126 16.85 -9.32 -3.45
C ARG A 126 16.50 -8.48 -4.67
N HIS A 127 15.57 -8.95 -5.50
CA HIS A 127 15.33 -8.37 -6.82
C HIS A 127 14.08 -7.49 -6.89
N LYS A 128 13.22 -7.51 -5.86
CA LYS A 128 11.97 -6.73 -5.86
C LYS A 128 11.87 -5.83 -4.64
N VAL A 129 11.97 -6.36 -3.43
CA VAL A 129 11.72 -5.59 -2.20
C VAL A 129 12.86 -4.60 -1.91
N ILE A 130 14.11 -5.06 -1.88
CA ILE A 130 15.25 -4.19 -1.56
C ILE A 130 15.41 -3.05 -2.59
N PRO A 131 15.33 -3.29 -3.91
CA PRO A 131 15.34 -2.20 -4.90
C PRO A 131 14.18 -1.21 -4.72
N LEU A 132 12.96 -1.70 -4.44
CA LEU A 132 11.82 -0.83 -4.18
C LEU A 132 12.04 0.06 -2.95
N LEU A 133 12.64 -0.49 -1.88
CA LEU A 133 13.02 0.29 -0.71
C LEU A 133 14.08 1.35 -1.03
N SER A 134 15.07 1.03 -1.88
CA SER A 134 16.08 2.04 -2.28
C SER A 134 15.43 3.21 -3.03
N GLU A 135 14.44 2.93 -3.88
CA GLU A 135 13.65 3.96 -4.55
C GLU A 135 12.82 4.79 -3.56
N TYR A 136 12.11 4.15 -2.61
CA TYR A 136 11.31 4.84 -1.60
C TYR A 136 12.13 5.81 -0.74
N PHE A 137 13.36 5.41 -0.39
CA PHE A 137 14.26 6.21 0.42
C PHE A 137 15.25 7.06 -0.38
N TYR A 138 15.03 7.24 -1.70
CA TYR A 138 15.88 8.06 -2.56
C TYR A 138 17.38 7.69 -2.47
N GLU A 139 17.69 6.40 -2.48
CA GLU A 139 19.04 5.85 -2.32
C GLU A 139 19.70 6.15 -0.95
N ASP A 140 18.93 6.53 0.07
CA ASP A 140 19.39 6.57 1.47
C ASP A 140 19.45 5.15 2.05
N TRP A 141 20.55 4.46 1.75
CA TRP A 141 20.81 3.10 2.20
C TRP A 141 20.86 2.93 3.72
N SER A 142 21.05 4.01 4.49
CA SER A 142 20.98 3.95 5.95
C SER A 142 19.56 3.68 6.42
N LYS A 143 18.56 4.31 5.78
CA LYS A 143 17.14 4.05 6.07
C LYS A 143 16.70 2.68 5.57
N VAL A 144 17.17 2.28 4.38
CA VAL A 144 16.91 0.93 3.85
C VAL A 144 17.41 -0.13 4.83
N ALA A 145 18.63 0.03 5.36
CA ALA A 145 19.16 -0.87 6.37
C ALA A 145 18.27 -0.95 7.62
N VAL A 146 17.84 0.20 8.16
CA VAL A 146 16.95 0.22 9.34
C VAL A 146 15.63 -0.52 9.08
N VAL A 147 15.01 -0.36 7.90
CA VAL A 147 13.80 -1.12 7.53
C VAL A 147 14.07 -2.62 7.50
N LEU A 148 15.20 -3.03 6.94
CA LEU A 148 15.60 -4.44 6.87
C LEU A 148 16.04 -5.01 8.23
N GLY A 149 16.17 -4.17 9.26
CA GLY A 149 16.66 -4.57 10.59
C GLY A 149 18.18 -4.65 10.67
N ASP A 150 18.87 -4.07 9.70
CA ASP A 150 20.32 -4.01 9.59
C ASP A 150 20.87 -2.69 10.14
N GLY A 151 22.14 -2.72 10.55
CA GLY A 151 22.82 -1.51 10.99
C GLY A 151 24.34 -1.59 10.87
N PRO A 152 25.06 -0.44 10.86
CA PRO A 152 26.51 -0.41 10.69
C PRO A 152 27.31 -1.16 11.77
N GLN A 153 26.72 -1.27 12.96
CA GLN A 153 27.24 -2.00 14.12
C GLN A 153 26.22 -3.01 14.66
N GLY A 154 25.13 -3.23 13.90
CA GLY A 154 24.01 -4.07 14.28
C GLY A 154 24.03 -5.42 13.56
N PRO A 155 22.88 -6.11 13.53
CA PRO A 155 22.70 -7.27 12.67
C PRO A 155 23.03 -6.92 11.22
N SER A 156 23.57 -7.91 10.50
CA SER A 156 23.81 -7.85 9.05
C SER A 156 23.11 -9.04 8.43
N ARG A 157 21.79 -8.92 8.29
CA ARG A 157 20.87 -9.93 7.80
C ARG A 157 20.77 -9.93 6.28
N PHE A 158 20.51 -8.75 5.70
CA PHE A 158 20.28 -8.57 4.26
C PHE A 158 21.36 -7.70 3.62
N LEU A 159 21.86 -6.70 4.35
CA LEU A 159 22.86 -5.75 3.92
C LEU A 159 24.14 -5.85 4.76
N GLU A 160 25.27 -5.63 4.10
CA GLU A 160 26.59 -5.45 4.72
C GLU A 160 27.02 -3.99 4.59
N ALA A 161 27.45 -3.39 5.70
CA ALA A 161 28.03 -2.05 5.74
C ALA A 161 29.56 -2.14 5.84
N ARG A 162 30.26 -1.40 4.99
CA ARG A 162 31.71 -1.22 5.07
C ARG A 162 32.08 0.25 5.12
N ARG A 163 32.89 0.64 6.10
CA ARG A 163 33.49 1.98 6.17
C ARG A 163 34.43 2.23 5.00
N LEU A 164 34.26 3.37 4.34
CA LEU A 164 35.15 3.89 3.32
C LEU A 164 36.12 4.89 3.93
N THR A 165 37.39 4.73 3.64
CA THR A 165 38.42 5.72 3.96
C THR A 165 38.47 6.79 2.88
N ALA A 166 38.80 8.03 3.27
CA ALA A 166 39.02 9.11 2.32
C ALA A 166 40.12 8.72 1.30
N PRO A 167 39.92 8.96 -0.01
CA PRO A 167 40.97 8.78 -1.00
C PRO A 167 42.19 9.67 -0.72
N PRO A 168 43.39 9.28 -1.17
CA PRO A 168 44.58 10.13 -1.05
C PRO A 168 44.34 11.52 -1.67
N GLY A 169 44.68 12.59 -0.94
CA GLY A 169 44.54 13.98 -1.39
C GLY A 169 43.23 14.68 -1.03
N ILE A 170 42.32 13.98 -0.34
CA ILE A 170 41.09 14.55 0.25
C ILE A 170 41.26 14.54 1.77
N ALA A 171 41.08 15.70 2.44
CA ALA A 171 41.09 15.73 3.89
C ALA A 171 39.84 14.99 4.41
N ALA A 172 39.98 14.17 5.45
CA ALA A 172 38.86 13.38 5.99
C ALA A 172 37.70 14.27 6.49
N ASP A 173 38.02 15.53 6.76
CA ASP A 173 37.23 16.63 7.25
C ASP A 173 36.50 17.42 6.14
N ASP A 174 36.88 17.26 4.86
CA ASP A 174 36.19 17.89 3.71
C ASP A 174 34.79 17.30 3.45
N PHE A 175 34.55 16.09 3.95
CA PHE A 175 33.26 15.40 3.86
C PHE A 175 32.75 15.11 5.27
N SER A 176 31.74 15.85 5.72
CA SER A 176 31.15 15.60 7.03
C SER A 176 30.42 14.25 7.07
N GLY A 177 30.83 13.39 8.01
CA GLY A 177 30.15 12.13 8.34
C GLY A 177 30.87 10.85 7.91
N GLU A 178 30.52 9.76 8.59
CA GLU A 178 31.02 8.42 8.27
C GLU A 178 30.49 7.97 6.90
N ARG A 179 31.39 7.68 5.95
CA ARG A 179 31.01 7.16 4.63
C ARG A 179 30.92 5.64 4.67
N LEU A 180 29.70 5.13 4.59
CA LEU A 180 29.43 3.70 4.50
C LEU A 180 29.14 3.29 3.05
N ARG A 181 29.74 2.19 2.63
CA ARG A 181 29.31 1.43 1.45
C ARG A 181 28.39 0.33 1.92
N TRP A 182 27.16 0.34 1.42
CA TRP A 182 26.21 -0.74 1.61
C TRP A 182 26.28 -1.71 0.43
N ARG A 183 26.15 -3.01 0.71
CA ARG A 183 26.05 -4.06 -0.29
C ARG A 183 24.98 -5.06 0.13
N VAL A 184 24.16 -5.50 -0.82
CA VAL A 184 23.23 -6.61 -0.62
C VAL A 184 24.03 -7.91 -0.50
N LYS A 185 23.82 -8.66 0.57
CA LYS A 185 24.53 -9.92 0.86
C LYS A 185 24.22 -11.00 -0.17
N ASP A 186 25.15 -11.91 -0.40
CA ASP A 186 24.93 -13.04 -1.34
C ASP A 186 24.00 -14.12 -0.76
N GLN A 187 23.86 -14.18 0.56
CA GLN A 187 22.89 -15.03 1.27
C GLN A 187 22.23 -14.24 2.40
N PHE A 188 20.92 -14.43 2.57
CA PHE A 188 20.15 -13.73 3.59
C PHE A 188 19.97 -14.54 4.88
N ASP A 189 19.95 -13.83 6.01
CA ASP A 189 19.62 -14.40 7.31
C ASP A 189 18.18 -14.05 7.68
N PHE A 190 17.31 -15.07 7.65
CA PHE A 190 15.90 -14.96 8.03
C PHE A 190 15.62 -15.41 9.47
N SER A 191 16.63 -15.58 10.34
CA SER A 191 16.47 -16.09 11.71
C SER A 191 15.46 -15.31 12.56
N GLU A 192 15.34 -14.00 12.37
CA GLU A 192 14.32 -13.15 13.02
C GLU A 192 12.89 -13.59 12.69
N PHE A 193 12.72 -14.14 11.50
CA PHE A 193 11.43 -14.49 10.91
C PHE A 193 11.18 -16.00 10.96
N ALA A 194 11.86 -16.74 11.82
CA ALA A 194 11.51 -18.14 12.07
C ALA A 194 10.04 -18.25 12.55
N PRO A 195 9.32 -19.32 12.16
CA PRO A 195 7.91 -19.58 12.51
C PRO A 195 7.65 -19.71 14.01
#